data_AF-A0A5M7BRM5-F1
#
_entry.id   AF-A0A5M7BRM5-F1
#
_cell.length_a   1.000
_cell.length_b   1.000
_cell.length_c   1.000
_cell.angle_alpha   90.00
_cell.angle_beta   90.00
_cell.angle_gamma   90.00
#
_symmetry.space_group_name_H-M   'P 1'
#
loop_
_entity.id
_entity.type
_entity.pdbx_description
1 polymer ?
#
loop_
_entity_poly.entity_id
_entity_poly.type
_entity_poly.pdbx_seq_one_letter_code
_entity_poly.pdbx_strand_id
1 'polypeptide(L)'
;MSVLQEKPELVHVVGIGADGAAGLSRQARTVVNSAEVLFGSSRQLDLVPEATGQRVAWPTPLLPALPGLLAEHADRSICVLASGDPMFYGIGGTLVKLLGRDRVRIIAHPSSLSLACARMGWPVQEAAVVSLVGRPVELLHPRVQPGNRLLVLSADGTTPYEVAALLRARGYGPSSMTVLSDLGSEREGCITSTADEWHQSTVDPLNVVAIECRAAPDARTLPITPGLPDDAFEHDGQLTKRDVRAITLARLAPLPGQLLWDVGAGAGSIAIEWMRSDPSCRAIAIEQRDDRAQRIAANASALGVPGLQVVTGAVPRALDGLAEPDAIFVGGGGTAPGALEACWAALRPGGRLVVNAVTLELEALVADWYRRCGGELVRISVERAAPIGGFTGWRPAMPVTQWVVSKR
;
A
#
# COMPACT_ATOMS: atom_id res chain seq x y z
N MET A 1 -15.52 -50.02 11.52
CA MET A 1 -14.26 -49.75 10.81
C MET A 1 -14.21 -48.26 10.52
N SER A 2 -13.46 -47.52 11.34
CA SER A 2 -13.17 -46.11 11.11
C SER A 2 -12.15 -46.04 10.00
N VAL A 3 -12.52 -45.49 8.85
CA VAL A 3 -11.54 -45.09 7.83
C VAL A 3 -10.65 -44.05 8.50
N LEU A 4 -9.41 -44.42 8.79
CA LEU A 4 -8.37 -43.45 9.12
C LEU A 4 -8.26 -42.57 7.87
N GLN A 5 -8.86 -41.38 7.90
CA GLN A 5 -8.52 -40.34 6.94
C GLN A 5 -7.04 -40.07 7.15
N GLU A 6 -6.19 -40.61 6.27
CA GLU A 6 -4.79 -40.22 6.20
C GLU A 6 -4.74 -38.71 6.14
N LYS A 7 -4.08 -38.09 7.13
CA LYS A 7 -3.87 -36.65 7.09
C LYS A 7 -3.06 -36.38 5.84
N PRO A 8 -3.50 -35.48 4.94
CA PRO A 8 -2.74 -35.17 3.75
C PRO A 8 -1.34 -34.71 4.14
N GLU A 9 -0.33 -35.11 3.36
CA GLU A 9 1.06 -34.86 3.71
C GLU A 9 1.36 -33.36 3.86
N LEU A 10 2.36 -33.08 4.70
CA LEU A 10 2.79 -31.73 5.03
C LEU A 10 3.56 -31.11 3.86
N VAL A 11 3.13 -29.93 3.40
CA VAL A 11 3.85 -29.18 2.36
C VAL A 11 5.01 -28.43 3.00
N HIS A 12 6.22 -28.76 2.59
CA HIS A 12 7.41 -28.03 3.01
C HIS A 12 7.70 -26.89 2.04
N VAL A 13 7.95 -25.69 2.55
CA VAL A 13 8.36 -24.54 1.73
C VAL A 13 9.76 -24.13 2.16
N VAL A 14 10.72 -24.35 1.26
CA VAL A 14 12.14 -24.15 1.51
C VAL A 14 12.61 -22.88 0.80
N GLY A 15 13.13 -21.95 1.60
CA GLY A 15 13.85 -20.80 1.08
C GLY A 15 15.17 -21.22 0.45
N ILE A 16 15.49 -20.66 -0.72
CA ILE A 16 16.74 -20.88 -1.44
C ILE A 16 17.32 -19.55 -1.94
N GLY A 17 18.61 -19.33 -1.69
CA GLY A 17 19.35 -18.18 -2.20
C GLY A 17 19.87 -18.39 -3.62
N ALA A 18 20.53 -17.37 -4.17
CA ALA A 18 21.14 -17.46 -5.50
C ALA A 18 22.44 -18.29 -5.51
N ASP A 19 22.98 -18.63 -4.34
CA ASP A 19 24.00 -19.66 -4.08
C ASP A 19 23.47 -21.11 -4.15
N GLY A 20 22.17 -21.29 -4.37
CA GLY A 20 21.55 -22.58 -4.66
C GLY A 20 21.73 -23.63 -3.57
N ALA A 21 21.91 -24.90 -3.96
CA ALA A 21 22.06 -26.02 -3.03
C ALA A 21 23.18 -25.81 -2.00
N ALA A 22 24.25 -25.08 -2.36
CA ALA A 22 25.36 -24.77 -1.46
C ALA A 22 24.94 -23.87 -0.29
N GLY A 23 23.99 -22.95 -0.48
CA GLY A 23 23.46 -22.06 0.56
C GLY A 23 22.46 -22.72 1.52
N LEU A 24 21.89 -23.87 1.15
CA LEU A 24 20.86 -24.53 1.94
C LEU A 24 21.39 -25.04 3.29
N SER A 25 20.63 -24.80 4.36
CA SER A 25 20.87 -25.41 5.67
C SER A 25 20.76 -26.94 5.60
N ARG A 26 21.34 -27.65 6.58
CA ARG A 26 21.24 -29.12 6.65
C ARG A 26 19.79 -29.60 6.59
N GLN A 27 18.89 -28.95 7.33
CA GLN A 27 17.47 -29.29 7.34
C GLN A 27 16.81 -29.07 5.97
N ALA A 28 17.08 -27.92 5.34
CA ALA A 28 16.56 -27.61 4.01
C ALA A 28 17.03 -28.64 2.97
N ARG A 29 18.32 -28.98 2.96
CA ARG A 29 18.88 -30.01 2.05
C ARG A 29 18.23 -31.37 2.24
N THR A 30 18.01 -31.80 3.48
CA THR A 30 17.32 -33.07 3.75
C THR A 30 15.93 -33.08 3.13
N VAL A 31 15.14 -32.02 3.35
CA VAL A 31 13.78 -31.91 2.80
C VAL A 31 13.77 -31.88 1.27
N VAL A 32 14.66 -31.09 0.65
CA VAL A 32 14.78 -31.00 -0.81
C VAL A 32 15.12 -32.35 -1.43
N ASN A 33 16.06 -33.09 -0.83
CA ASN A 33 16.52 -34.37 -1.36
C ASN A 33 15.57 -35.55 -1.06
N SER A 34 14.74 -35.46 -0.02
CA SER A 34 13.77 -36.50 0.32
C SER A 34 12.41 -36.31 -0.35
N ALA A 35 12.14 -35.14 -0.93
CA ALA A 35 10.85 -34.84 -1.53
C ALA A 35 10.64 -35.62 -2.83
N GLU A 36 9.47 -36.21 -2.98
CA GLU A 36 9.04 -36.88 -4.21
C GLU A 36 8.64 -35.87 -5.30
N VAL A 37 8.20 -34.67 -4.90
CA VAL A 37 7.81 -33.58 -5.82
C VAL A 37 8.45 -32.27 -5.38
N LEU A 38 9.13 -31.60 -6.31
CA LEU A 38 9.69 -30.27 -6.14
C LEU A 38 8.94 -29.27 -7.00
N PHE A 39 8.33 -28.28 -6.37
CA PHE A 39 7.72 -27.13 -7.03
C PHE A 39 8.64 -25.92 -7.00
N GLY A 40 8.64 -25.13 -8.07
CA GLY A 40 9.40 -23.89 -8.14
C GLY A 40 9.30 -23.23 -9.51
N SER A 41 9.86 -22.04 -9.66
CA SER A 41 10.18 -21.52 -10.99
C SER A 41 11.31 -22.36 -11.62
N SER A 42 11.44 -22.33 -12.94
CA SER A 42 12.54 -23.04 -13.62
C SER A 42 13.90 -22.68 -13.02
N ARG A 43 14.15 -21.39 -12.78
CA ARG A 43 15.36 -20.90 -12.12
C ARG A 43 15.58 -21.52 -10.74
N GLN A 44 14.55 -21.68 -9.92
CA GLN A 44 14.68 -22.28 -8.58
C GLN A 44 15.00 -23.77 -8.65
N LEU A 45 14.34 -24.48 -9.57
CA LEU A 45 14.57 -25.91 -9.76
C LEU A 45 16.01 -26.17 -10.24
N ASP A 46 16.53 -25.34 -11.14
CA ASP A 46 17.90 -25.45 -11.65
C ASP A 46 18.98 -25.25 -10.58
N LEU A 47 18.65 -24.58 -9.46
CA LEU A 47 19.56 -24.36 -8.32
C LEU A 47 19.77 -25.59 -7.42
N VAL A 48 19.00 -26.67 -7.63
CA VAL A 48 19.11 -27.92 -6.88
C VAL A 48 19.25 -29.12 -7.82
N PRO A 49 20.31 -29.19 -8.65
CA PRO A 49 20.44 -30.22 -9.68
C PRO A 49 20.52 -31.64 -9.11
N GLU A 50 21.05 -31.80 -7.89
CA GLU A 50 21.15 -33.10 -7.19
C GLU A 50 19.82 -33.68 -6.71
N ALA A 51 18.75 -32.89 -6.64
CA ALA A 51 17.44 -33.36 -6.18
C ALA A 51 16.79 -34.28 -7.23
N THR A 52 16.38 -35.48 -6.79
CA THR A 52 15.85 -36.55 -7.65
C THR A 52 14.33 -36.58 -7.79
N GLY A 53 13.60 -35.82 -6.96
CA GLY A 53 12.15 -35.74 -7.02
C GLY A 53 11.63 -35.17 -8.35
N GLN A 54 10.36 -35.45 -8.66
CA GLN A 54 9.70 -34.93 -9.85
C GLN A 54 9.67 -33.40 -9.80
N ARG A 55 10.18 -32.75 -10.84
CA ARG A 55 10.21 -31.29 -10.96
C ARG A 55 8.92 -30.78 -11.60
N VAL A 56 8.24 -29.87 -10.92
CA VAL A 56 7.00 -29.25 -11.40
C VAL A 56 7.18 -27.75 -11.40
N ALA A 57 7.28 -27.17 -12.60
CA ALA A 57 7.37 -25.73 -12.77
C ALA A 57 6.03 -25.06 -12.43
N TRP A 58 6.09 -23.85 -11.90
CA TRP A 58 4.87 -23.07 -11.63
C TRP A 58 4.04 -22.82 -12.90
N PRO A 59 2.71 -22.98 -12.82
CA PRO A 59 1.82 -22.64 -13.93
C PRO A 59 1.67 -21.12 -14.08
N THR A 60 1.27 -20.70 -15.28
CA THR A 60 0.91 -19.31 -15.57
C THR A 60 -0.55 -19.28 -16.06
N PRO A 61 -1.49 -18.64 -15.34
CA PRO A 61 -1.33 -17.93 -14.07
C PRO A 61 -1.24 -18.87 -12.84
N LEU A 62 -0.45 -18.49 -11.84
CA LEU A 62 -0.15 -19.33 -10.67
C LEU A 62 -1.37 -19.57 -9.77
N LEU A 63 -1.97 -18.51 -9.24
CA LEU A 63 -2.95 -18.60 -8.15
C LEU A 63 -4.20 -19.44 -8.49
N PRO A 64 -4.83 -19.31 -9.68
CA PRO A 64 -6.02 -20.09 -10.00
C PRO A 64 -5.75 -21.59 -10.15
N ALA A 65 -4.55 -21.96 -10.62
CA ALA A 65 -4.17 -23.35 -10.88
C ALA A 65 -3.58 -24.06 -9.65
N LEU A 66 -3.08 -23.29 -8.67
CA LEU A 66 -2.35 -23.81 -7.52
C LEU A 66 -3.12 -24.85 -6.67
N PRO A 67 -4.43 -24.68 -6.36
CA PRO A 67 -5.15 -25.67 -5.56
C PRO A 67 -5.27 -27.03 -6.26
N GLY A 68 -5.57 -27.03 -7.55
CA GLY A 68 -5.70 -28.27 -8.35
C GLY A 68 -4.35 -28.97 -8.49
N LEU A 69 -3.30 -28.20 -8.81
CA LEU A 69 -1.96 -28.73 -8.98
C LEU A 69 -1.39 -29.36 -7.70
N LEU A 70 -1.67 -28.77 -6.53
CA LEU A 70 -1.28 -29.36 -5.25
C LEU A 70 -2.10 -30.60 -4.91
N ALA A 71 -3.37 -30.65 -5.33
CA ALA A 71 -4.25 -31.81 -5.11
C ALA A 71 -3.82 -33.04 -5.93
N GLU A 72 -3.28 -32.84 -7.15
CA GLU A 72 -2.72 -33.90 -8.00
C GLU A 72 -1.52 -34.64 -7.37
N HIS A 73 -0.94 -34.07 -6.32
CA HIS A 73 0.25 -34.58 -5.64
C HIS A 73 0.06 -34.72 -4.12
N ALA A 74 -1.18 -34.69 -3.62
CA ALA A 74 -1.49 -34.57 -2.19
C ALA A 74 -1.04 -35.76 -1.32
N ASP A 75 -0.86 -36.92 -1.95
CA ASP A 75 -0.46 -38.21 -1.42
C ASP A 75 1.06 -38.45 -1.52
N ARG A 76 1.82 -37.41 -1.88
CA ARG A 76 3.28 -37.43 -2.02
C ARG A 76 3.94 -36.38 -1.15
N SER A 77 5.22 -36.58 -0.88
CA SER A 77 6.04 -35.61 -0.15
C SER A 77 6.39 -34.40 -1.02
N ILE A 78 5.75 -33.27 -0.71
CA ILE A 78 5.87 -32.02 -1.46
C ILE A 78 6.91 -31.09 -0.82
N CYS A 79 7.89 -30.66 -1.62
CA CYS A 79 8.76 -29.53 -1.34
C CYS A 79 8.50 -28.40 -2.35
N VAL A 80 8.30 -27.19 -1.84
CA VAL A 80 8.14 -25.97 -2.61
C VAL A 80 9.37 -25.10 -2.41
N LEU A 81 10.08 -24.78 -3.48
CA LEU A 81 11.21 -23.85 -3.46
C LEU A 81 10.69 -22.41 -3.54
N ALA A 82 11.24 -21.54 -2.70
CA ALA A 82 10.93 -20.11 -2.67
C ALA A 82 12.23 -19.29 -2.66
N SER A 83 12.27 -18.16 -3.36
CA SER A 83 13.47 -17.31 -3.42
C SER A 83 13.67 -16.60 -2.09
N GLY A 84 14.84 -16.73 -1.47
CA GLY A 84 15.13 -16.14 -0.16
C GLY A 84 14.17 -16.64 0.93
N ASP A 85 13.65 -15.75 1.77
CA ASP A 85 12.69 -16.12 2.81
C ASP A 85 11.28 -16.34 2.22
N PRO A 86 10.68 -17.55 2.36
CA PRO A 86 9.34 -17.84 1.85
C PRO A 86 8.23 -16.93 2.38
N MET A 87 8.43 -16.29 3.54
CA MET A 87 7.46 -15.41 4.20
C MET A 87 7.68 -13.92 3.92
N PHE A 88 8.76 -13.56 3.22
CA PHE A 88 9.06 -12.17 2.86
C PHE A 88 8.75 -11.93 1.38
N TYR A 89 7.54 -11.44 1.09
CA TYR A 89 7.03 -11.28 -0.28
C TYR A 89 7.09 -12.58 -1.12
N GLY A 90 7.16 -13.74 -0.47
CA GLY A 90 7.28 -15.06 -1.08
C GLY A 90 5.97 -15.87 -1.12
N ILE A 91 6.03 -17.04 -1.75
CA ILE A 91 4.89 -17.95 -1.93
C ILE A 91 4.39 -18.59 -0.64
N GLY A 92 5.20 -18.59 0.43
CA GLY A 92 4.85 -19.21 1.72
C GLY A 92 3.58 -18.63 2.32
N GLY A 93 3.43 -17.30 2.30
CA GLY A 93 2.22 -16.64 2.81
C GLY A 93 0.95 -17.02 2.05
N THR A 94 1.04 -17.20 0.73
CA THR A 94 -0.06 -17.68 -0.12
C THR A 94 -0.43 -19.11 0.23
N LEU A 95 0.56 -20.00 0.37
CA LEU A 95 0.33 -21.41 0.71
C LEU A 95 -0.28 -21.56 2.11
N VAL A 96 0.16 -20.77 3.09
CA VAL A 96 -0.45 -20.76 4.44
C VAL A 96 -1.92 -20.35 4.38
N LYS A 97 -2.27 -19.32 3.58
CA LYS A 97 -3.67 -18.90 3.41
C LYS A 97 -4.52 -19.97 2.73
N LEU A 98 -3.95 -20.69 1.75
CA LEU A 98 -4.67 -21.69 0.98
C LEU A 98 -4.85 -23.02 1.73
N LEU A 99 -3.78 -23.52 2.37
CA LEU A 99 -3.73 -24.86 2.96
C LEU A 99 -3.93 -24.85 4.47
N GLY A 100 -3.77 -23.70 5.13
CA GLY A 100 -3.76 -23.56 6.58
C GLY A 100 -2.36 -23.75 7.18
N ARG A 101 -2.14 -23.09 8.32
CA ARG A 101 -0.84 -23.05 9.03
C ARG A 101 -0.35 -24.43 9.49
N ASP A 102 -1.24 -25.38 9.75
CA ASP A 102 -0.87 -26.72 10.20
C ASP A 102 -0.42 -27.64 9.06
N ARG A 103 -0.71 -27.27 7.81
CA ARG A 103 -0.34 -28.04 6.61
C ARG A 103 0.89 -27.52 5.88
N VAL A 104 1.48 -26.42 6.36
CA VAL A 104 2.61 -25.78 5.71
C VAL A 104 3.76 -25.62 6.70
N ARG A 105 4.92 -26.18 6.36
CA ARG A 105 6.16 -26.02 7.11
C ARG A 105 7.14 -25.13 6.37
N ILE A 106 7.41 -23.95 6.93
CA ILE A 106 8.39 -23.02 6.37
C ILE A 106 9.78 -23.34 6.90
N ILE A 107 10.76 -23.44 5.99
CA ILE A 107 12.20 -23.43 6.29
C ILE A 107 12.76 -22.15 5.66
N ALA A 108 13.08 -21.17 6.52
CA ALA A 108 13.54 -19.86 6.07
C ALA A 108 14.99 -19.90 5.55
N HIS A 109 15.30 -18.92 4.71
CA HIS A 109 16.62 -18.60 4.19
C HIS A 109 16.82 -17.08 4.30
N PRO A 110 18.05 -16.55 4.44
CA PRO A 110 18.28 -15.11 4.34
C PRO A 110 17.54 -14.49 3.15
N SER A 111 16.71 -13.48 3.43
CA SER A 111 15.97 -12.72 2.43
C SER A 111 16.88 -11.73 1.70
N SER A 112 16.46 -11.25 0.53
CA SER A 112 17.16 -10.17 -0.18
C SER A 112 17.28 -8.91 0.68
N LEU A 113 16.28 -8.62 1.53
CA LEU A 113 16.33 -7.57 2.56
C LEU A 113 17.50 -7.79 3.54
N SER A 114 17.61 -8.99 4.11
CA SER A 114 18.65 -9.30 5.09
C SER A 114 20.05 -9.21 4.47
N LEU A 115 20.20 -9.72 3.25
CA LEU A 115 21.46 -9.66 2.50
C LEU A 115 21.82 -8.22 2.13
N ALA A 116 20.87 -7.44 1.60
CA ALA A 116 21.09 -6.04 1.26
C ALA A 116 21.50 -5.21 2.49
N CYS A 117 20.76 -5.35 3.60
CA CYS A 117 21.12 -4.72 4.87
C CYS A 117 22.53 -5.09 5.34
N ALA A 118 22.93 -6.36 5.23
CA ALA A 118 24.28 -6.80 5.60
C ALA A 118 25.37 -6.15 4.72
N ARG A 119 25.11 -5.92 3.43
CA ARG A 119 26.05 -5.22 2.52
C ARG A 119 26.10 -3.72 2.77
N MET A 120 24.96 -3.11 3.05
CA MET A 120 24.86 -1.68 3.32
C MET A 120 25.31 -1.32 4.76
N GLY A 121 25.48 -2.30 5.64
CA GLY A 121 25.73 -2.07 7.06
C GLY A 121 24.53 -1.46 7.78
N TRP A 122 23.31 -1.73 7.32
CA TRP A 122 22.07 -1.17 7.88
C TRP A 122 21.39 -2.18 8.80
N PRO A 123 21.03 -1.79 10.04
CA PRO A 123 20.12 -2.58 10.85
C PRO A 123 18.76 -2.69 10.14
N VAL A 124 18.21 -3.90 10.03
CA VAL A 124 16.97 -4.17 9.27
C VAL A 124 15.80 -3.31 9.78
N GLN A 125 15.69 -3.13 11.09
CA GLN A 125 14.64 -2.34 11.72
C GLN A 125 14.74 -0.82 11.46
N GLU A 126 15.87 -0.33 10.95
CA GLU A 126 16.06 1.09 10.59
C GLU A 126 15.76 1.37 9.10
N ALA A 127 15.57 0.33 8.28
CA ALA A 127 15.27 0.47 6.87
C ALA A 127 13.77 0.29 6.62
N ALA A 128 13.14 1.30 6.02
CA ALA A 128 11.77 1.16 5.55
C ALA A 128 11.75 0.34 4.25
N VAL A 129 10.95 -0.72 4.23
CA VAL A 129 10.87 -1.63 3.09
C VAL A 129 9.67 -1.28 2.22
N VAL A 130 9.90 -1.13 0.92
CA VAL A 130 8.84 -0.93 -0.08
C VAL A 130 8.99 -1.98 -1.17
N SER A 131 7.93 -2.67 -1.51
CA SER A 131 7.94 -3.60 -2.65
C SER A 131 7.26 -2.96 -3.85
N LEU A 132 7.95 -2.98 -4.99
CA LEU A 132 7.41 -2.58 -6.29
C LEU A 132 7.06 -3.79 -7.17
N VAL A 133 7.25 -5.02 -6.65
CA VAL A 133 6.89 -6.25 -7.37
C VAL A 133 5.38 -6.29 -7.61
N GLY A 134 4.98 -6.06 -8.86
CA GLY A 134 3.58 -5.94 -9.26
C GLY A 134 2.86 -4.72 -8.67
N ARG A 135 3.60 -3.67 -8.30
CA ARG A 135 3.07 -2.48 -7.62
C ARG A 135 3.66 -1.18 -8.18
N PRO A 136 2.89 -0.09 -8.21
CA PRO A 136 3.30 1.21 -8.74
C PRO A 136 4.44 1.87 -7.94
N VAL A 137 5.37 2.53 -8.64
CA VAL A 137 6.53 3.25 -8.07
C VAL A 137 6.11 4.38 -7.13
N GLU A 138 4.93 4.95 -7.35
CA GLU A 138 4.37 6.06 -6.59
C GLU A 138 4.16 5.73 -5.10
N LEU A 139 4.12 4.45 -4.73
CA LEU A 139 4.14 4.01 -3.32
C LEU A 139 5.37 4.47 -2.54
N LEU A 140 6.43 4.93 -3.23
CA LEU A 140 7.59 5.55 -2.60
C LEU A 140 7.30 6.94 -2.06
N HIS A 141 6.35 7.70 -2.62
CA HIS A 141 6.14 9.10 -2.26
C HIS A 141 6.00 9.37 -0.74
N PRO A 142 5.23 8.58 0.04
CA PRO A 142 5.10 8.83 1.49
C PRO A 142 6.38 8.48 2.26
N ARG A 143 7.25 7.63 1.70
CA ARG A 143 8.48 7.10 2.32
C ARG A 143 9.72 7.91 1.97
N VAL A 144 9.72 8.63 0.84
CA VAL A 144 10.77 9.57 0.47
C VAL A 144 10.70 10.79 1.39
N GLN A 145 11.43 10.70 2.50
CA GLN A 145 11.52 11.70 3.56
C GLN A 145 12.99 11.98 3.86
N PRO A 146 13.36 13.19 4.32
CA PRO A 146 14.76 13.53 4.56
C PRO A 146 15.40 12.60 5.58
N GLY A 147 16.57 12.03 5.25
CA GLY A 147 17.33 11.13 6.12
C GLY A 147 16.79 9.71 6.23
N ASN A 148 15.67 9.39 5.57
CA ASN A 148 15.13 8.04 5.62
C ASN A 148 15.98 7.04 4.81
N ARG A 149 16.06 5.80 5.30
CA ARG A 149 16.70 4.68 4.58
C ARG A 149 15.62 3.78 3.99
N LEU A 150 15.64 3.59 2.68
CA LEU A 150 14.68 2.75 1.97
C LEU A 150 15.36 1.51 1.38
N LEU A 151 14.72 0.37 1.51
CA LEU A 151 15.01 -0.81 0.70
C LEU A 151 13.82 -1.12 -0.20
N VAL A 152 14.06 -0.98 -1.50
CA VAL A 152 13.04 -1.15 -2.53
C VAL A 152 13.25 -2.50 -3.20
N LEU A 153 12.25 -3.38 -3.12
CA LEU A 153 12.24 -4.65 -3.85
C LEU A 153 11.79 -4.38 -5.28
N SER A 154 12.70 -4.58 -6.22
CA SER A 154 12.48 -4.28 -7.64
C SER A 154 11.55 -5.28 -8.29
N ALA A 155 10.72 -4.81 -9.22
CA ALA A 155 9.96 -5.69 -10.10
C ALA A 155 10.86 -6.36 -11.14
N ASP A 156 11.86 -5.62 -11.63
CA ASP A 156 12.74 -6.00 -12.73
C ASP A 156 13.97 -5.07 -12.83
N GLY A 157 14.67 -5.12 -13.96
CA GLY A 157 15.85 -4.32 -14.25
C GLY A 157 15.58 -2.84 -14.55
N THR A 158 14.33 -2.44 -14.87
CA THR A 158 14.00 -1.01 -15.13
C THR A 158 13.63 -0.28 -13.86
N THR A 159 13.25 -1.01 -12.80
CA THR A 159 12.80 -0.42 -11.54
C THR A 159 13.77 0.63 -10.97
N PRO A 160 15.10 0.45 -10.91
CA PRO A 160 15.99 1.49 -10.37
C PRO A 160 15.95 2.82 -11.15
N TYR A 161 15.73 2.77 -12.46
CA TYR A 161 15.59 3.97 -13.29
C TYR A 161 14.32 4.74 -12.93
N GLU A 162 13.19 4.05 -12.75
CA GLU A 162 11.92 4.64 -12.33
C GLU A 162 12.01 5.25 -10.93
N VAL A 163 12.68 4.55 -10.00
CA VAL A 163 12.97 5.04 -8.66
C VAL A 163 13.78 6.33 -8.70
N ALA A 164 14.86 6.37 -9.48
CA ALA A 164 15.69 7.57 -9.62
C ALA A 164 14.89 8.73 -10.23
N ALA A 165 14.06 8.47 -11.24
CA ALA A 165 13.20 9.47 -11.85
C ALA A 165 12.19 10.06 -10.84
N LEU A 166 11.55 9.22 -10.02
CA LEU A 166 10.64 9.67 -8.96
C LEU A 166 11.37 10.53 -7.92
N LEU A 167 12.56 10.11 -7.48
CA LEU A 167 13.38 10.88 -6.54
C LEU A 167 13.74 12.26 -7.10
N ARG A 168 14.24 12.32 -8.34
CA ARG A 168 14.55 13.60 -9.02
C ARG A 168 13.34 14.51 -9.11
N ALA A 169 12.19 13.98 -9.57
CA ALA A 169 10.95 14.75 -9.69
C ALA A 169 10.46 15.31 -8.34
N ARG A 170 10.81 14.66 -7.23
CA ARG A 170 10.52 15.09 -5.87
C ARG A 170 11.53 16.07 -5.26
N GLY A 171 12.62 16.40 -5.97
CA GLY A 171 13.73 17.18 -5.44
C GLY A 171 14.68 16.37 -4.55
N TYR A 172 14.67 15.04 -4.66
CA TYR A 172 15.54 14.11 -3.92
C TYR A 172 16.68 13.56 -4.79
N GLY A 173 17.02 14.26 -5.88
CA GLY A 173 18.14 13.94 -6.76
C GLY A 173 19.47 13.62 -6.05
N PRO A 174 19.87 14.35 -4.98
CA PRO A 174 21.08 14.07 -4.22
C PRO A 174 21.06 12.76 -3.40
N SER A 175 19.95 12.02 -3.39
CA SER A 175 19.85 10.75 -2.65
C SER A 175 20.84 9.74 -3.18
N SER A 176 21.60 9.10 -2.28
CA SER A 176 22.47 7.99 -2.64
C SER A 176 21.62 6.77 -2.96
N MET A 177 21.88 6.12 -4.09
CA MET A 177 21.24 4.90 -4.54
C MET A 177 22.29 3.83 -4.78
N THR A 178 22.14 2.69 -4.09
CA THR A 178 22.94 1.50 -4.32
C THR A 178 22.01 0.38 -4.81
N VAL A 179 22.19 -0.05 -6.05
CA VAL A 179 21.51 -1.21 -6.60
C VAL A 179 22.37 -2.42 -6.34
N LEU A 180 21.84 -3.39 -5.59
CA LEU A 180 22.50 -4.65 -5.29
C LEU A 180 21.85 -5.76 -6.12
N SER A 181 22.64 -6.42 -6.95
CA SER A 181 22.19 -7.44 -7.89
C SER A 181 22.70 -8.82 -7.47
N ASP A 182 21.89 -9.85 -7.76
CA ASP A 182 22.32 -11.26 -7.65
C ASP A 182 22.87 -11.62 -6.24
N LEU A 183 22.32 -10.96 -5.20
CA LEU A 183 22.75 -11.07 -3.80
C LEU A 183 22.85 -12.52 -3.32
N GLY A 184 24.02 -12.87 -2.77
CA GLY A 184 24.36 -14.20 -2.29
C GLY A 184 24.92 -15.14 -3.35
N SER A 185 24.92 -14.79 -4.64
CA SER A 185 25.53 -15.60 -5.69
C SER A 185 27.00 -15.22 -5.96
N GLU A 186 27.69 -16.05 -6.74
CA GLU A 186 29.02 -15.73 -7.28
C GLU A 186 29.03 -14.53 -8.24
N ARG A 187 27.86 -14.14 -8.77
CA ARG A 187 27.69 -12.99 -9.67
C ARG A 187 27.18 -11.74 -8.93
N GLU A 188 27.18 -11.77 -7.59
CA GLU A 188 26.76 -10.63 -6.80
C GLU A 188 27.50 -9.36 -7.23
N GLY A 189 26.73 -8.30 -7.46
CA GLY A 189 27.25 -7.03 -7.95
C GLY A 189 26.57 -5.85 -7.28
N CYS A 190 27.22 -4.69 -7.33
CA CYS A 190 26.61 -3.45 -6.91
C CYS A 190 26.97 -2.29 -7.82
N ILE A 191 26.02 -1.37 -7.99
CA ILE A 191 26.21 -0.09 -8.66
C ILE A 191 25.72 0.99 -7.69
N THR A 192 26.59 1.96 -7.40
CA THR A 192 26.25 3.09 -6.53
C THR A 192 26.38 4.39 -7.31
N SER A 193 25.36 5.24 -7.20
CA SER A 193 25.33 6.59 -7.77
C SER A 193 24.29 7.43 -7.01
N THR A 194 24.14 8.70 -7.37
CA THR A 194 23.02 9.51 -6.90
C THR A 194 21.80 9.33 -7.81
N ALA A 195 20.61 9.73 -7.35
CA ALA A 195 19.44 9.73 -8.22
C ALA A 195 19.60 10.71 -9.40
N ASP A 196 20.34 11.80 -9.26
CA ASP A 196 20.65 12.75 -10.34
C ASP A 196 21.54 12.15 -11.43
N GLU A 197 22.54 11.38 -11.03
CA GLU A 197 23.53 10.78 -11.94
C GLU A 197 23.13 9.38 -12.42
N TRP A 198 21.96 8.88 -12.00
CA TRP A 198 21.46 7.59 -12.44
C TRP A 198 20.96 7.64 -13.88
N HIS A 199 21.76 7.12 -14.80
CA HIS A 199 21.48 7.11 -16.24
C HIS A 199 21.25 5.71 -16.82
N GLN A 200 21.46 4.66 -16.02
CA GLN A 200 21.26 3.28 -16.44
C GLN A 200 19.77 3.01 -16.58
N SER A 201 19.33 2.75 -17.82
CA SER A 201 17.93 2.42 -18.12
C SER A 201 17.56 1.00 -17.69
N THR A 202 18.55 0.10 -17.62
CA THR A 202 18.36 -1.26 -17.13
C THR A 202 19.58 -1.76 -16.36
N VAL A 203 19.34 -2.65 -15.42
CA VAL A 203 20.33 -3.41 -14.65
C VAL A 203 19.92 -4.89 -14.63
N ASP A 204 20.66 -5.72 -13.89
CA ASP A 204 20.25 -7.10 -13.65
C ASP A 204 18.82 -7.17 -13.04
N PRO A 205 17.91 -8.00 -13.58
CA PRO A 205 16.53 -8.06 -13.10
C PRO A 205 16.38 -8.58 -11.66
N LEU A 206 17.36 -9.31 -11.12
CA LEU A 206 17.39 -9.74 -9.72
C LEU A 206 18.12 -8.72 -8.86
N ASN A 207 17.46 -7.59 -8.61
CA ASN A 207 18.05 -6.48 -7.85
C ASN A 207 17.17 -5.97 -6.69
N VAL A 208 17.83 -5.30 -5.74
CA VAL A 208 17.22 -4.51 -4.66
C VAL A 208 17.88 -3.13 -4.66
N VAL A 209 17.07 -2.08 -4.49
CA VAL A 209 17.58 -0.70 -4.43
C VAL A 209 17.63 -0.23 -2.99
N ALA A 210 18.83 0.06 -2.49
CA ALA A 210 19.06 0.73 -1.22
C ALA A 210 19.17 2.23 -1.46
N ILE A 211 18.41 3.04 -0.71
CA ILE A 211 18.35 4.49 -0.89
C ILE A 211 18.56 5.18 0.45
N GLU A 212 19.48 6.15 0.50
CA GLU A 212 19.58 7.13 1.58
C GLU A 212 18.98 8.43 1.09
N CYS A 213 17.76 8.73 1.52
CA CYS A 213 16.99 9.87 1.03
C CYS A 213 17.63 11.19 1.46
N ARG A 214 18.03 12.01 0.49
CA ARG A 214 18.56 13.35 0.68
C ARG A 214 17.77 14.35 -0.16
N ALA A 215 17.09 15.26 0.53
CA ALA A 215 16.38 16.37 -0.09
C ALA A 215 17.40 17.42 -0.58
N ALA A 216 17.20 17.94 -1.79
CA ALA A 216 17.84 19.17 -2.23
C ALA A 216 17.36 20.36 -1.37
N PRO A 217 18.12 21.46 -1.28
CA PRO A 217 17.76 22.61 -0.42
C PRO A 217 16.39 23.23 -0.71
N ASP A 218 15.91 23.15 -1.95
CA ASP A 218 14.63 23.66 -2.43
C ASP A 218 13.55 22.58 -2.57
N ALA A 219 13.84 21.34 -2.19
CA ALA A 219 12.92 20.23 -2.32
C ALA A 219 11.66 20.43 -1.46
N ARG A 220 10.50 20.31 -2.11
CA ARG A 220 9.21 20.36 -1.40
C ARG A 220 9.04 19.10 -0.56
N THR A 221 9.20 19.23 0.75
CA THR A 221 8.93 18.15 1.70
C THR A 221 7.45 18.14 2.09
N LEU A 222 6.78 17.00 1.90
CA LEU A 222 5.38 16.82 2.31
C LEU A 222 5.33 15.94 3.55
N PRO A 223 4.75 16.41 4.67
CA PRO A 223 4.69 15.63 5.89
C PRO A 223 3.79 14.40 5.72
N ILE A 224 3.99 13.39 6.58
CA ILE A 224 3.14 12.21 6.64
C ILE A 224 1.86 12.45 7.46
N THR A 225 1.83 13.53 8.24
CA THR A 225 0.65 13.90 9.03
C THR A 225 -0.43 14.54 8.14
N PRO A 226 -1.71 14.38 8.51
CA PRO A 226 -2.80 15.13 7.89
C PRO A 226 -2.61 16.65 7.86
N GLY A 227 -3.35 17.31 6.97
CA GLY A 227 -3.28 18.75 6.75
C GLY A 227 -2.15 19.14 5.80
N LEU A 228 -2.03 18.44 4.67
CA LEU A 228 -1.13 18.88 3.60
C LEU A 228 -1.56 20.25 3.07
N PRO A 229 -0.62 21.08 2.59
CA PRO A 229 -0.93 22.32 1.87
C PRO A 229 -1.95 22.09 0.74
N ASP A 230 -2.85 23.06 0.54
CA ASP A 230 -3.92 22.91 -0.47
C ASP A 230 -3.35 22.79 -1.90
N ASP A 231 -2.23 23.45 -2.19
CA ASP A 231 -1.47 23.38 -3.44
C ASP A 231 -0.65 22.08 -3.60
N ALA A 232 -0.77 21.12 -2.68
CA ALA A 232 -0.31 19.75 -2.91
C ALA A 232 -1.30 18.93 -3.75
N PHE A 233 -2.49 19.47 -3.99
CA PHE A 233 -3.59 18.84 -4.72
C PHE A 233 -3.90 19.70 -5.92
N GLU A 234 -4.05 19.07 -7.08
CA GLU A 234 -4.76 19.71 -8.17
C GLU A 234 -6.24 19.84 -7.77
N HIS A 235 -6.83 21.02 -7.94
CA HIS A 235 -8.24 21.27 -7.59
C HIS A 235 -8.85 22.43 -8.40
N ASP A 236 -10.17 22.41 -8.59
CA ASP A 236 -10.94 23.48 -9.26
C ASP A 236 -11.51 24.52 -8.27
N GLY A 237 -10.98 24.52 -7.03
CA GLY A 237 -11.49 25.29 -5.91
C GLY A 237 -12.34 24.46 -4.94
N GLN A 238 -12.85 23.30 -5.38
CA GLN A 238 -13.53 22.35 -4.52
C GLN A 238 -12.54 21.38 -3.87
N LEU A 239 -12.22 21.68 -2.62
CA LEU A 239 -11.29 20.94 -1.78
C LEU A 239 -11.62 21.24 -0.32
N THR A 240 -11.62 20.23 0.55
CA THR A 240 -11.59 20.47 2.01
C THR A 240 -10.28 21.15 2.38
N LYS A 241 -10.36 22.44 2.77
CA LYS A 241 -9.18 23.27 3.08
C LYS A 241 -8.35 22.69 4.20
N ARG A 242 -7.03 22.87 4.13
CA ARG A 242 -6.00 22.31 5.03
C ARG A 242 -6.42 22.19 6.50
N ASP A 243 -6.83 23.29 7.13
CA ASP A 243 -7.11 23.32 8.57
C ASP A 243 -8.36 22.50 8.92
N VAL A 244 -9.43 22.63 8.13
CA VAL A 244 -10.65 21.84 8.28
C VAL A 244 -10.36 20.37 7.98
N ARG A 245 -9.54 20.07 6.98
CA ARG A 245 -9.13 18.71 6.60
C ARG A 245 -8.31 18.02 7.70
N ALA A 246 -7.39 18.73 8.34
CA ALA A 246 -6.66 18.21 9.49
C ALA A 246 -7.62 17.82 10.64
N ILE A 247 -8.57 18.70 10.98
CA ILE A 247 -9.60 18.40 12.00
C ILE A 247 -10.46 17.21 11.57
N THR A 248 -10.90 17.20 10.30
CA THR A 248 -11.73 16.13 9.74
C THR A 248 -11.04 14.78 9.83
N LEU A 249 -9.76 14.67 9.47
CA LEU A 249 -9.03 13.40 9.60
C LEU A 249 -8.76 13.00 11.04
N ALA A 250 -8.53 13.96 11.94
CA ALA A 250 -8.45 13.66 13.37
C ALA A 250 -9.76 13.08 13.92
N ARG A 251 -10.92 13.53 13.41
CA ARG A 251 -12.24 13.00 13.78
C ARG A 251 -12.58 11.67 13.09
N LEU A 252 -12.14 11.48 11.85
CA LEU A 252 -12.28 10.19 11.13
C LEU A 252 -11.40 9.10 11.76
N ALA A 253 -10.27 9.47 12.35
CA ALA A 253 -9.38 8.60 13.13
C ALA A 253 -9.08 7.26 12.42
N PRO A 254 -8.29 7.27 11.33
CA PRO A 254 -7.93 6.05 10.62
C PRO A 254 -7.23 5.04 11.51
N LEU A 255 -7.65 3.77 11.41
CA LEU A 255 -6.93 2.63 11.98
C LEU A 255 -6.46 1.70 10.85
N PRO A 256 -5.35 0.95 11.05
CA PRO A 256 -4.83 0.03 10.05
C PRO A 256 -5.90 -0.92 9.49
N GLY A 257 -5.92 -1.09 8.18
CA GLY A 257 -6.80 -2.00 7.44
C GLY A 257 -8.19 -1.45 7.12
N GLN A 258 -8.56 -0.32 7.72
CA GLN A 258 -9.92 0.23 7.61
C GLN A 258 -10.21 0.81 6.22
N LEU A 259 -11.48 0.71 5.84
CA LEU A 259 -12.03 1.24 4.60
C LEU A 259 -12.82 2.53 4.86
N LEU A 260 -12.46 3.60 4.15
CA LEU A 260 -13.19 4.87 4.11
C LEU A 260 -14.03 4.98 2.84
N TRP A 261 -15.27 5.48 2.96
CA TRP A 261 -15.96 6.12 1.83
C TRP A 261 -15.79 7.65 1.90
N ASP A 262 -15.36 8.27 0.81
CA ASP A 262 -15.26 9.72 0.65
C ASP A 262 -16.34 10.17 -0.36
N VAL A 263 -17.49 10.62 0.17
CA VAL A 263 -18.68 10.94 -0.62
C VAL A 263 -18.68 12.41 -1.03
N GLY A 264 -18.69 12.66 -2.34
CA GLY A 264 -18.50 14.00 -2.89
C GLY A 264 -17.05 14.43 -2.78
N ALA A 265 -16.15 13.55 -3.22
CA ALA A 265 -14.71 13.61 -2.97
C ALA A 265 -14.02 14.86 -3.55
N GLY A 266 -14.56 15.46 -4.63
CA GLY A 266 -13.98 16.66 -5.24
C GLY A 266 -12.56 16.41 -5.75
N ALA A 267 -11.55 16.90 -5.02
CA ALA A 267 -10.13 16.65 -5.29
C ALA A 267 -9.56 15.38 -4.63
N GLY A 268 -10.37 14.67 -3.83
CA GLY A 268 -10.01 13.40 -3.17
C GLY A 268 -9.18 13.57 -1.90
N SER A 269 -9.14 14.77 -1.33
CA SER A 269 -8.14 15.10 -0.31
C SER A 269 -8.31 14.38 1.01
N ILE A 270 -9.55 14.03 1.38
CA ILE A 270 -9.81 13.25 2.59
C ILE A 270 -9.41 11.79 2.36
N ALA A 271 -9.87 11.16 1.27
CA ALA A 271 -9.48 9.81 0.92
C ALA A 271 -7.96 9.63 0.78
N ILE A 272 -7.29 10.58 0.14
CA ILE A 272 -5.84 10.52 -0.10
C ILE A 272 -5.07 10.60 1.22
N GLU A 273 -5.35 11.60 2.06
CA GLU A 273 -4.64 11.71 3.34
C GLU A 273 -5.05 10.61 4.34
N TRP A 274 -6.26 10.06 4.25
CA TRP A 274 -6.65 8.84 4.96
C TRP A 274 -5.74 7.66 4.57
N MET A 275 -5.55 7.38 3.28
CA MET A 275 -4.68 6.28 2.83
C MET A 275 -3.20 6.52 3.10
N ARG A 276 -2.76 7.77 3.29
CA ARG A 276 -1.38 8.11 3.70
C ARG A 276 -1.10 7.84 5.18
N SER A 277 -2.14 7.70 6.01
CA SER A 277 -1.97 7.48 7.46
C SER A 277 -1.37 6.12 7.79
N ASP A 278 -1.72 5.08 7.03
CA ASP A 278 -1.18 3.73 7.15
C ASP A 278 -1.27 3.00 5.81
N PRO A 279 -0.24 2.23 5.38
CA PRO A 279 -0.25 1.54 4.08
C PRO A 279 -1.38 0.52 3.88
N SER A 280 -2.03 0.06 4.96
CA SER A 280 -3.14 -0.88 4.91
C SER A 280 -4.51 -0.21 4.87
N CYS A 281 -4.58 1.11 5.11
CA CYS A 281 -5.81 1.88 4.96
C CYS A 281 -6.24 1.90 3.49
N ARG A 282 -7.55 1.73 3.28
CA ARG A 282 -8.18 1.74 1.95
C ARG A 282 -9.23 2.83 1.91
N ALA A 283 -9.51 3.34 0.72
CA ALA A 283 -10.62 4.27 0.52
C ALA A 283 -11.28 4.07 -0.84
N ILE A 284 -12.55 4.43 -0.91
CA ILE A 284 -13.33 4.57 -2.14
C ILE A 284 -13.79 6.02 -2.19
N ALA A 285 -13.33 6.76 -3.20
CA ALA A 285 -13.75 8.12 -3.48
C ALA A 285 -14.92 8.09 -4.47
N ILE A 286 -16.05 8.67 -4.08
CA ILE A 286 -17.28 8.73 -4.88
C ILE A 286 -17.48 10.17 -5.37
N GLU A 287 -17.46 10.35 -6.68
CA GLU A 287 -17.57 11.67 -7.33
C GLU A 287 -18.38 11.54 -8.63
N GLN A 288 -19.32 12.45 -8.87
CA GLN A 288 -20.23 12.36 -10.01
C GLN A 288 -19.65 12.93 -11.30
N ARG A 289 -18.68 13.85 -11.19
CA ARG A 289 -18.07 14.51 -12.34
C ARG A 289 -16.83 13.77 -12.83
N ASP A 290 -16.84 13.34 -14.08
CA ASP A 290 -15.71 12.64 -14.71
C ASP A 290 -14.39 13.40 -14.60
N ASP A 291 -14.40 14.72 -14.83
CA ASP A 291 -13.20 15.54 -14.78
C ASP A 291 -12.59 15.61 -13.37
N ARG A 292 -13.42 15.53 -12.33
CA ARG A 292 -12.97 15.44 -10.94
C ARG A 292 -12.53 14.03 -10.56
N ALA A 293 -13.24 13.00 -11.03
CA ALA A 293 -12.84 11.61 -10.85
C ALA A 293 -11.43 11.34 -11.40
N GLN A 294 -11.12 11.84 -12.60
CA GLN A 294 -9.77 11.76 -13.19
C GLN A 294 -8.73 12.51 -12.33
N ARG A 295 -9.08 13.69 -11.84
CA ARG A 295 -8.23 14.49 -10.95
C ARG A 295 -7.93 13.80 -9.64
N ILE A 296 -8.92 13.11 -9.05
CA ILE A 296 -8.73 12.29 -7.84
C ILE A 296 -7.67 11.23 -8.09
N ALA A 297 -7.76 10.50 -9.21
CA ALA A 297 -6.77 9.49 -9.58
C ALA A 297 -5.36 10.09 -9.77
N ALA A 298 -5.26 11.24 -10.44
CA ALA A 298 -4.00 11.95 -10.61
C ALA A 298 -3.39 12.41 -9.28
N ASN A 299 -4.19 13.01 -8.40
CA ASN A 299 -3.77 13.41 -7.05
C ASN A 299 -3.35 12.20 -6.21
N ALA A 300 -4.09 11.09 -6.30
CA ALA A 300 -3.79 9.87 -5.56
C ALA A 300 -2.43 9.29 -5.96
N SER A 301 -2.13 9.26 -7.27
CA SER A 301 -0.82 8.87 -7.78
C SER A 301 0.28 9.82 -7.27
N ALA A 302 0.14 11.13 -7.50
CA ALA A 302 1.13 12.14 -7.13
C ALA A 302 1.41 12.22 -5.60
N LEU A 303 0.46 11.79 -4.78
CA LEU A 303 0.56 11.83 -3.31
C LEU A 303 0.80 10.46 -2.68
N GLY A 304 1.03 9.43 -3.50
CA GLY A 304 1.56 8.14 -3.07
C GLY A 304 0.54 7.11 -2.60
N VAL A 305 -0.70 7.23 -3.06
CA VAL A 305 -1.80 6.30 -2.77
C VAL A 305 -2.51 5.86 -4.05
N PRO A 306 -1.78 5.35 -5.06
CA PRO A 306 -2.34 4.96 -6.36
C PRO A 306 -3.39 3.84 -6.28
N GLY A 307 -3.50 3.15 -5.15
CA GLY A 307 -4.56 2.17 -4.88
C GLY A 307 -5.91 2.77 -4.48
N LEU A 308 -6.07 4.11 -4.47
CA LEU A 308 -7.37 4.75 -4.20
C LEU A 308 -8.38 4.34 -5.27
N GLN A 309 -9.46 3.69 -4.87
CA GLN A 309 -10.55 3.35 -5.78
C GLN A 309 -11.40 4.60 -6.02
N VAL A 310 -11.64 4.92 -7.30
CA VAL A 310 -12.52 6.02 -7.70
C VAL A 310 -13.77 5.44 -8.35
N VAL A 311 -14.94 5.81 -7.82
CA VAL A 311 -16.24 5.43 -8.38
C VAL A 311 -16.90 6.69 -8.93
N THR A 312 -17.01 6.75 -10.26
CA THR A 312 -17.73 7.85 -10.90
C THR A 312 -19.22 7.59 -10.86
N GLY A 313 -19.97 8.47 -10.21
CA GLY A 313 -21.43 8.41 -10.19
C GLY A 313 -22.07 9.27 -9.10
N ALA A 314 -23.40 9.42 -9.20
CA ALA A 314 -24.19 10.12 -8.20
C ALA A 314 -24.62 9.18 -7.06
N VAL A 315 -24.52 9.67 -5.83
CA VAL A 315 -25.12 9.01 -4.66
C VAL A 315 -26.65 9.21 -4.66
N PRO A 316 -27.44 8.24 -4.15
CA PRO A 316 -27.01 7.02 -3.46
C PRO A 316 -26.61 5.85 -4.38
N ARG A 317 -26.98 5.85 -5.67
CA ARG A 317 -26.78 4.69 -6.57
C ARG A 317 -25.31 4.28 -6.73
N ALA A 318 -24.39 5.24 -6.72
CA ALA A 318 -22.96 4.95 -6.81
C ALA A 318 -22.41 4.14 -5.61
N LEU A 319 -23.18 3.99 -4.54
CA LEU A 319 -22.82 3.21 -3.35
C LEU A 319 -23.17 1.72 -3.50
N ASP A 320 -23.96 1.34 -4.51
CA ASP A 320 -24.46 -0.02 -4.68
C ASP A 320 -23.32 -1.00 -5.00
N GLY A 321 -23.28 -2.13 -4.28
CA GLY A 321 -22.29 -3.18 -4.48
C GLY A 321 -20.88 -2.87 -3.94
N LEU A 322 -20.68 -1.71 -3.33
CA LEU A 322 -19.41 -1.37 -2.69
C LEU A 322 -19.21 -2.15 -1.39
N ALA A 323 -17.95 -2.44 -1.07
CA ALA A 323 -17.61 -3.05 0.22
C ALA A 323 -17.99 -2.12 1.38
N GLU A 324 -18.53 -2.70 2.45
CA GLU A 324 -18.96 -1.97 3.64
C GLU A 324 -17.81 -1.18 4.29
N PRO A 325 -17.99 0.13 4.56
CA PRO A 325 -16.97 0.98 5.13
C PRO A 325 -16.91 0.89 6.67
N ASP A 326 -15.70 1.12 7.20
CA ASP A 326 -15.45 1.32 8.62
C ASP A 326 -15.58 2.80 9.02
N ALA A 327 -15.40 3.71 8.06
CA ALA A 327 -15.63 5.14 8.21
C ALA A 327 -16.23 5.74 6.94
N ILE A 328 -17.02 6.80 7.08
CA ILE A 328 -17.58 7.56 5.95
C ILE A 328 -17.35 9.04 6.21
N PHE A 329 -16.83 9.72 5.21
CA PHE A 329 -16.82 11.17 5.12
C PHE A 329 -17.83 11.63 4.07
N VAL A 330 -18.61 12.66 4.40
CA VAL A 330 -19.57 13.28 3.47
C VAL A 330 -19.27 14.77 3.33
N GLY A 331 -18.90 15.17 2.12
CA GLY A 331 -18.70 16.56 1.72
C GLY A 331 -19.86 17.09 0.87
N GLY A 332 -19.53 17.61 -0.32
CA GLY A 332 -20.48 18.32 -1.21
C GLY A 332 -21.62 17.48 -1.81
N GLY A 333 -21.67 16.17 -1.55
CA GLY A 333 -22.72 15.25 -2.02
C GLY A 333 -23.81 14.94 -0.98
N GLY A 334 -23.70 15.44 0.26
CA GLY A 334 -24.60 15.04 1.36
C GLY A 334 -26.05 15.48 1.21
N THR A 335 -26.35 16.48 0.38
CA THR A 335 -27.71 17.00 0.16
C THR A 335 -28.51 16.20 -0.87
N ALA A 336 -27.89 15.26 -1.58
CA ALA A 336 -28.61 14.41 -2.52
C ALA A 336 -29.66 13.56 -1.75
N PRO A 337 -30.91 13.48 -2.23
CA PRO A 337 -31.96 12.73 -1.54
C PRO A 337 -31.57 11.28 -1.25
N GLY A 338 -31.65 10.85 0.01
CA GLY A 338 -31.33 9.49 0.43
C GLY A 338 -29.82 9.21 0.60
N ALA A 339 -28.93 10.17 0.34
CA ALA A 339 -27.49 9.95 0.39
C ALA A 339 -27.01 9.65 1.82
N LEU A 340 -27.41 10.45 2.81
CA LEU A 340 -27.02 10.20 4.21
C LEU A 340 -27.66 8.93 4.77
N GLU A 341 -28.90 8.62 4.38
CA GLU A 341 -29.58 7.38 4.76
C GLU A 341 -28.82 6.15 4.23
N ALA A 342 -28.42 6.18 2.96
CA ALA A 342 -27.65 5.10 2.35
C ALA A 342 -26.26 4.94 2.99
N CYS A 343 -25.57 6.06 3.26
CA CYS A 343 -24.30 6.05 3.98
C CYS A 343 -24.46 5.45 5.39
N TRP A 344 -25.46 5.90 6.14
CA TRP A 344 -25.72 5.41 7.48
C TRP A 344 -26.09 3.92 7.49
N ALA A 345 -26.86 3.46 6.51
CA ALA A 345 -27.22 2.05 6.36
C ALA A 345 -25.98 1.18 6.10
N ALA A 346 -25.11 1.60 5.18
CA ALA A 346 -23.91 0.86 4.80
C ALA A 346 -22.80 0.84 5.87
N LEU A 347 -22.73 1.88 6.70
CA LEU A 347 -21.70 1.96 7.74
C LEU A 347 -21.81 0.79 8.73
N ARG A 348 -20.69 0.15 9.05
CA ARG A 348 -20.66 -0.95 10.02
C ARG A 348 -20.99 -0.50 11.45
N PRO A 349 -21.51 -1.38 12.32
CA PRO A 349 -21.54 -1.13 13.76
C PRO A 349 -20.12 -0.81 14.29
N GLY A 350 -20.01 0.20 15.15
CA GLY A 350 -18.74 0.79 15.59
C GLY A 350 -18.08 1.74 14.58
N GLY A 351 -18.64 1.86 13.38
CA GLY A 351 -18.13 2.74 12.32
C GLY A 351 -18.40 4.22 12.60
N ARG A 352 -17.64 5.10 11.91
CA ARG A 352 -17.66 6.55 12.14
C ARG A 352 -18.17 7.30 10.90
N LEU A 353 -19.11 8.23 11.09
CA LEU A 353 -19.59 9.13 10.05
C LEU A 353 -19.17 10.56 10.40
N VAL A 354 -18.52 11.24 9.46
CA VAL A 354 -18.16 12.67 9.56
C VAL A 354 -18.76 13.42 8.38
N VAL A 355 -19.51 14.48 8.66
CA VAL A 355 -20.13 15.34 7.64
C VAL A 355 -19.63 16.76 7.82
N ASN A 356 -19.15 17.38 6.75
CA ASN A 356 -18.79 18.80 6.72
C ASN A 356 -19.81 19.59 5.90
N ALA A 357 -20.57 20.46 6.55
CA ALA A 357 -21.59 21.31 5.96
C ALA A 357 -21.10 22.76 5.82
N VAL A 358 -21.26 23.33 4.62
CA VAL A 358 -20.97 24.75 4.32
C VAL A 358 -22.18 25.51 3.77
N THR A 359 -23.24 24.80 3.39
CA THR A 359 -24.50 25.39 2.92
C THR A 359 -25.57 25.23 3.99
N LEU A 360 -26.54 26.15 4.03
CA LEU A 360 -27.63 26.12 5.02
C LEU A 360 -28.48 24.85 4.89
N GLU A 361 -28.65 24.33 3.67
CA GLU A 361 -29.40 23.10 3.39
C GLU A 361 -28.73 21.89 4.05
N LEU A 362 -27.40 21.77 3.90
CA LEU A 362 -26.66 20.67 4.51
C LEU A 362 -26.55 20.84 6.03
N GLU A 363 -26.46 22.09 6.52
CA GLU A 363 -26.51 22.38 7.96
C GLU A 363 -27.84 21.96 8.59
N ALA A 364 -28.97 22.27 7.95
CA ALA A 364 -30.29 21.87 8.41
C ALA A 364 -30.43 20.33 8.44
N LEU A 365 -29.98 19.66 7.37
CA LEU A 365 -29.98 18.21 7.30
C LEU A 365 -29.13 17.57 8.42
N VAL A 366 -27.92 18.10 8.64
CA VAL A 366 -27.02 17.62 9.70
C VAL A 366 -27.60 17.88 11.09
N ALA A 367 -28.27 19.01 11.33
CA ALA A 367 -28.94 19.30 12.60
C ALA A 367 -30.08 18.29 12.87
N ASP A 368 -30.84 17.90 11.85
CA ASP A 368 -31.88 16.87 11.95
C ASP A 368 -31.31 15.50 12.30
N TRP A 369 -30.22 15.10 11.65
CA TRP A 369 -29.51 13.86 11.94
C TRP A 369 -28.88 13.86 13.34
N TYR A 370 -28.27 14.96 13.76
CA TYR A 370 -27.75 15.14 15.12
C TYR A 370 -28.84 14.95 16.17
N ARG A 371 -30.05 15.51 15.97
CA ARG A 371 -31.19 15.29 16.89
C ARG A 371 -31.62 13.83 16.99
N ARG A 372 -31.48 13.06 15.91
CA ARG A 372 -31.89 11.64 15.85
C ARG A 372 -30.84 10.68 16.41
N CYS A 373 -29.57 10.92 16.10
CA CYS A 373 -28.48 9.98 16.33
C CYS A 373 -27.46 10.45 17.38
N GLY A 374 -27.54 11.70 17.84
CA GLY A 374 -26.56 12.31 18.74
C GLY A 374 -25.20 12.52 18.07
N GLY A 375 -24.13 12.31 18.84
CA GLY A 375 -22.76 12.55 18.40
C GLY A 375 -22.24 13.92 18.84
N GLU A 376 -21.30 14.48 18.09
CA GLU A 376 -20.74 15.81 18.28
C GLU A 376 -21.08 16.71 17.09
N LEU A 377 -21.56 17.91 17.38
CA LEU A 377 -21.82 18.95 16.37
C LEU A 377 -20.97 20.17 16.72
N VAL A 378 -20.06 20.54 15.81
CA VAL A 378 -19.07 21.60 16.04
C VAL A 378 -19.11 22.58 14.88
N ARG A 379 -19.03 23.87 15.18
CA ARG A 379 -18.81 24.91 14.17
C ARG A 379 -17.35 25.33 14.16
N ILE A 380 -16.72 25.27 13.00
CA ILE A 380 -15.30 25.57 12.80
C ILE A 380 -15.19 26.87 12.00
N SER A 381 -14.54 27.87 12.57
CA SER A 381 -14.21 29.13 11.91
C SER A 381 -12.69 29.30 11.88
N VAL A 382 -12.16 29.61 10.70
CA VAL A 382 -10.71 29.81 10.50
C VAL A 382 -10.49 31.14 9.80
N GLU A 383 -9.54 31.91 10.32
CA GLU A 383 -9.12 33.18 9.75
C GLU A 383 -7.64 33.11 9.40
N ARG A 384 -7.28 33.66 8.24
CA ARG A 384 -5.88 33.69 7.78
C ARG A 384 -5.46 35.13 7.51
N ALA A 385 -4.22 35.45 7.84
CA ALA A 385 -3.62 36.72 7.48
C ALA A 385 -3.60 36.88 5.97
N ALA A 386 -4.05 38.03 5.48
CA ALA A 386 -4.03 38.40 4.07
C ALA A 386 -3.69 39.90 3.92
N PRO A 387 -3.04 40.30 2.81
CA PRO A 387 -2.80 41.71 2.53
C PRO A 387 -4.12 42.50 2.39
N ILE A 388 -4.13 43.70 2.96
CA ILE A 388 -5.19 44.71 2.82
C ILE A 388 -4.51 46.04 2.51
N GLY A 389 -4.39 46.39 1.23
CA GLY A 389 -3.53 47.50 0.79
C GLY A 389 -2.08 47.25 1.19
N GLY A 390 -1.46 48.19 1.91
CA GLY A 390 -0.11 48.05 2.47
C GLY A 390 -0.03 47.38 3.86
N PHE A 391 -1.16 46.93 4.42
CA PHE A 391 -1.23 46.32 5.75
C PHE A 391 -1.62 44.84 5.68
N THR A 392 -1.61 44.17 6.84
CA THR A 392 -2.09 42.79 7.00
C THR A 392 -3.35 42.80 7.85
N GLY A 393 -4.37 42.05 7.43
CA GLY A 393 -5.57 41.82 8.22
C GLY A 393 -6.04 40.38 8.16
N TRP A 394 -7.05 40.06 8.97
CA TRP A 394 -7.65 38.74 9.01
C TRP A 394 -8.71 38.59 7.91
N ARG A 395 -8.55 37.58 7.07
CA ARG A 395 -9.57 37.16 6.10
C ARG A 395 -10.26 35.90 6.62
N PRO A 396 -11.54 35.97 7.01
CA PRO A 396 -12.28 34.80 7.43
C PRO A 396 -12.57 33.87 6.25
N ALA A 397 -12.43 32.57 6.48
CA ALA A 397 -12.97 31.54 5.59
C ALA A 397 -14.46 31.33 5.90
N MET A 398 -15.20 30.71 4.97
CA MET A 398 -16.57 30.27 5.25
C MET A 398 -16.54 29.28 6.43
N PRO A 399 -17.36 29.50 7.48
CA PRO A 399 -17.46 28.55 8.58
C PRO A 399 -17.94 27.19 8.10
N VAL A 400 -17.46 26.13 8.74
CA VAL A 400 -17.87 24.74 8.47
C VAL A 400 -18.58 24.18 9.69
N THR A 401 -19.80 23.70 9.52
CA THR A 401 -20.48 22.89 10.54
C THR A 401 -20.10 21.44 10.33
N GLN A 402 -19.39 20.86 11.30
CA GLN A 402 -18.97 19.47 11.29
C GLN A 402 -19.82 18.64 12.25
N TRP A 403 -20.37 17.54 11.76
CA TRP A 403 -21.02 16.53 12.60
C TRP A 403 -20.25 15.23 12.58
N VAL A 404 -20.05 14.67 13.75
CA VAL A 404 -19.32 13.42 13.97
C VAL A 404 -20.19 12.49 14.80
N VAL A 405 -20.40 11.26 14.32
CA VAL A 405 -21.17 10.26 15.05
C VAL A 405 -20.56 8.87 14.86
N SER A 406 -20.71 8.01 15.85
CA SER A 406 -20.39 6.58 15.73
C SER A 406 -21.69 5.77 15.69
N LYS A 407 -21.79 4.84 14.75
CA LYS A 407 -22.93 3.93 14.65
C LYS A 407 -22.81 2.88 15.76
N ARG A 408 -23.76 2.87 16.68
CA ARG A 408 -23.77 1.93 17.81
C ARG A 408 -24.35 0.58 17.42
#